data_AF-A0A327JY35-F1
#
_entry.id   AF-A0A327JY35-F1
#
_cell.length_a   1.000
_cell.length_b   1.000
_cell.length_c   1.000
_cell.angle_alpha   90.00
_cell.angle_beta   90.00
_cell.angle_gamma   90.00
#
_symmetry.space_group_name_H-M   'P 1'
#
loop_
_entity.id
_entity.type
_entity.pdbx_description
1 polymer ?
#
loop_
_entity_poly.entity_id
_entity_poly.type
_entity_poly.pdbx_seq_one_letter_code
_entity_poly.pdbx_strand_id
1 'polypeptide(L)'
;MRTVLTVLHEISGIYQLPNSEDVVLLSSEDRSVRVFLTTARTRYELHLRRLKALGTVQAQVFVGPGESRELAPYRQRFDEAFARVQLKQNDLRHGVLMVTEVSGEISDQVLDHLQDYGDFCARLKVFDPENLQTLAERATRIAFAGLALSLGESITDTLAWRGNIAIAYEPGSQRPTYSLAINASLSHTSRMQLTSEAATNAAEFASHISDADELETIVRLLSLSAKANTEPMTAFLAAWSALEIFVQEVFKSDCEPLAYDLISQSVPETALFVAKTREVMSNKYNIRDKFSLVACMLAGTEAVADIEIFKTIKKRRDDLAHAMKGDVRELPAERARALLRKYLKLHLERLRATK
;
A
#
# COMPACT_ATOMS: atom_id res chain seq x y z
N MET A 1 -5.30 34.11 -0.57
CA MET A 1 -3.91 33.67 -0.30
C MET A 1 -3.36 32.83 -1.45
N ARG A 2 -2.05 32.90 -1.74
CA ARG A 2 -1.39 32.01 -2.72
C ARG A 2 -1.03 30.70 -2.04
N THR A 3 -1.50 29.57 -2.55
CA THR A 3 -1.14 28.23 -2.07
C THR A 3 -0.12 27.60 -3.00
N VAL A 4 0.85 26.88 -2.44
CA VAL A 4 1.86 26.13 -3.18
C VAL A 4 1.97 24.74 -2.57
N LEU A 5 1.77 23.72 -3.41
CA LEU A 5 2.13 22.34 -3.11
C LEU A 5 3.45 22.01 -3.80
N THR A 6 4.46 21.64 -3.03
CA THR A 6 5.75 21.18 -3.55
C THR A 6 5.90 19.68 -3.27
N VAL A 7 6.06 18.88 -4.32
CA VAL A 7 6.31 17.44 -4.23
C VAL A 7 7.77 17.15 -4.58
N LEU A 8 8.43 16.36 -3.74
CA LEU A 8 9.86 16.09 -3.83
C LEU A 8 10.10 14.62 -4.11
N HIS A 9 10.82 14.36 -5.20
CA HIS A 9 11.36 13.06 -5.51
C HIS A 9 12.87 13.15 -5.64
N GLU A 10 13.56 12.11 -5.23
CA GLU A 10 14.97 11.92 -5.52
C GLU A 10 15.10 11.06 -6.77
N ILE A 11 15.99 11.48 -7.67
CA ILE A 11 16.34 10.73 -8.87
C ILE A 11 17.71 10.11 -8.66
N SER A 12 17.76 8.78 -8.66
CA SER A 12 19.01 8.01 -8.73
C SER A 12 19.59 8.03 -10.15
N GLY A 13 20.91 7.88 -10.29
CA GLY A 13 21.57 7.86 -11.61
C GLY A 13 21.93 9.22 -12.20
N ILE A 14 21.44 10.33 -11.63
CA ILE A 14 21.88 11.69 -11.98
C ILE A 14 22.67 12.27 -10.80
N TYR A 15 24.00 12.42 -10.99
CA TYR A 15 24.91 12.87 -9.93
C TYR A 15 25.22 14.37 -9.99
N GLN A 16 24.98 15.04 -11.12
CA GLN A 16 25.22 16.47 -11.29
C GLN A 16 24.27 17.09 -12.33
N LEU A 17 23.95 18.38 -12.16
CA LEU A 17 23.21 19.17 -13.14
C LEU A 17 24.16 20.08 -13.94
N PRO A 18 23.82 20.41 -15.20
CA PRO A 18 24.54 21.41 -15.96
C PRO A 18 24.64 22.74 -15.19
N ASN A 19 25.85 23.31 -15.11
CA ASN A 19 26.13 24.61 -14.49
C ASN A 19 25.72 24.77 -13.01
N SER A 20 25.36 23.69 -12.31
CA SER A 20 24.79 23.74 -10.94
C SER A 20 23.52 24.59 -10.80
N GLU A 21 22.82 24.86 -11.90
CA GLU A 21 21.55 25.59 -11.92
C GLU A 21 20.36 24.63 -11.96
N ASP A 22 19.18 25.16 -11.61
CA ASP A 22 17.93 24.41 -11.71
C ASP A 22 17.60 24.13 -13.20
N VAL A 23 17.35 22.87 -13.54
CA VAL A 23 16.94 22.48 -14.90
C VAL A 23 15.43 22.33 -14.94
N VAL A 24 14.74 23.25 -15.62
CA VAL A 24 13.28 23.19 -15.77
C VAL A 24 12.91 22.15 -16.83
N LEU A 25 12.10 21.16 -16.42
CA LEU A 25 11.61 20.08 -17.28
C LEU A 25 10.22 20.37 -17.83
N LEU A 26 9.39 21.04 -17.02
CA LEU A 26 8.03 21.40 -17.36
C LEU A 26 7.68 22.74 -16.72
N SER A 27 7.03 23.62 -17.48
CA SER A 27 6.42 24.84 -16.96
C SER A 27 5.14 25.09 -17.73
N SER A 28 4.03 25.34 -17.02
CA SER A 28 2.81 25.84 -17.64
C SER A 28 2.94 27.34 -17.97
N GLU A 29 2.15 27.82 -18.93
CA GLU A 29 2.16 29.23 -19.38
C GLU A 29 1.74 30.19 -18.26
N ASP A 30 0.75 29.79 -17.47
CA ASP A 30 0.26 30.52 -16.29
C ASP A 30 1.14 30.35 -15.05
N ARG A 31 2.23 29.55 -15.14
CA ARG A 31 3.12 29.17 -14.04
C ARG A 31 2.42 28.53 -12.84
N SER A 32 1.21 28.00 -13.02
CA SER A 32 0.51 27.21 -12.00
C SER A 32 1.20 25.87 -11.75
N VAL A 33 1.98 25.35 -12.70
CA VAL A 33 2.74 24.11 -12.57
C VAL A 33 4.18 24.33 -13.04
N ARG A 34 5.14 23.91 -12.23
CA ARG A 34 6.57 23.89 -12.57
C ARG A 34 7.20 22.60 -12.09
N VAL A 35 7.92 21.90 -12.96
CA VAL A 35 8.74 20.73 -12.60
C VAL A 35 10.17 20.99 -13.01
N PHE A 36 11.11 20.80 -12.09
CA PHE A 36 12.53 21.06 -12.33
C PHE A 36 13.42 20.13 -11.52
N LEU A 37 14.67 20.00 -11.96
CA LEU A 37 15.74 19.34 -11.25
C LEU A 37 16.57 20.36 -10.48
N THR A 38 16.99 20.02 -9.27
CA THR A 38 17.83 20.89 -8.45
C THR A 38 18.81 20.11 -7.58
N THR A 39 19.97 20.70 -7.33
CA THR A 39 20.93 20.26 -6.30
C THR A 39 20.79 21.07 -5.01
N ALA A 40 19.93 22.11 -4.97
CA ALA A 40 19.72 22.99 -3.82
C ALA A 40 18.80 22.35 -2.74
N ARG A 41 19.19 21.17 -2.25
CA ARG A 41 18.39 20.34 -1.33
C ARG A 41 18.08 21.03 -0.01
N THR A 42 19.03 21.78 0.53
CA THR A 42 18.97 22.41 1.87
C THR A 42 17.67 23.19 2.10
N ARG A 43 17.20 23.91 1.07
CA ARG A 43 15.95 24.68 1.13
C ARG A 43 14.75 23.77 1.36
N TYR A 44 14.60 22.72 0.56
CA TYR A 44 13.45 21.82 0.62
C TYR A 44 13.49 20.89 1.85
N GLU A 45 14.69 20.45 2.22
CA GLU A 45 14.91 19.64 3.41
C GLU A 45 14.55 20.40 4.69
N LEU A 46 14.82 21.71 4.77
CA LEU A 46 14.38 22.53 5.88
C LEU A 46 12.85 22.51 6.03
N HIS A 47 12.12 22.70 4.93
CA HIS A 47 10.65 22.64 4.92
C HIS A 47 10.12 21.25 5.30
N LEU A 48 10.71 20.17 4.78
CA LEU A 48 10.35 18.80 5.17
C LEU A 48 10.59 18.54 6.65
N ARG A 49 11.72 19.00 7.20
CA ARG A 49 12.04 18.85 8.63
C ARG A 49 11.04 19.60 9.49
N ARG A 50 10.69 20.83 9.12
CA ARG A 50 9.66 21.63 9.79
C ARG A 50 8.31 20.90 9.80
N LEU A 51 7.86 20.39 8.65
CA LEU A 51 6.60 19.64 8.56
C LEU A 51 6.61 18.36 9.40
N LYS A 52 7.70 17.58 9.39
CA LYS A 52 7.84 16.38 10.22
C LYS A 52 7.83 16.71 11.72
N ALA A 53 8.51 17.78 12.11
CA ALA A 53 8.53 18.25 13.49
C ALA A 53 7.14 18.72 13.93
N LEU A 54 6.46 19.53 13.11
CA LEU A 54 5.07 19.95 13.34
C LEU A 54 4.13 18.75 13.45
N GLY A 55 4.23 17.77 12.56
CA GLY A 55 3.44 16.54 12.63
C GLY A 55 3.68 15.77 13.93
N THR A 56 4.93 15.72 14.41
CA THR A 56 5.28 15.08 15.69
C THR A 56 4.65 15.82 16.88
N VAL A 57 4.73 17.15 16.90
CA VAL A 57 4.11 17.97 17.96
C VAL A 57 2.60 17.79 17.97
N GLN A 58 1.96 17.77 16.80
CA GLN A 58 0.52 17.54 16.67
C GLN A 58 0.14 16.12 17.13
N ALA A 59 0.86 15.08 16.68
CA ALA A 59 0.58 13.70 17.09
C ALA A 59 0.66 13.49 18.60
N GLN A 60 1.60 14.14 19.28
CA GLN A 60 1.70 14.11 20.74
C GLN A 60 0.50 14.74 21.45
N VAL A 61 -0.15 15.74 20.85
CA VAL A 61 -1.40 16.31 21.40
C VAL A 61 -2.54 15.29 21.33
N PHE A 62 -2.58 14.45 20.29
CA PHE A 62 -3.63 13.44 20.11
C PHE A 62 -3.37 12.11 20.86
N VAL A 63 -2.11 11.72 21.08
CA VAL A 63 -1.74 10.38 21.62
C VAL A 63 -1.25 10.43 23.08
N GLY A 64 -1.03 11.62 23.64
CA GLY A 64 -0.57 11.76 25.03
C GLY A 64 -1.58 11.26 26.07
N PRO A 65 -1.13 10.65 27.19
CA PRO A 65 -2.04 10.25 28.28
C PRO A 65 -2.80 11.47 28.79
N GLY A 66 -4.13 11.36 28.88
CA GLY A 66 -5.07 12.46 29.16
C GLY A 66 -5.00 13.07 30.57
N GLU A 67 -3.90 12.88 31.29
CA GLU A 67 -3.65 13.49 32.58
C GLU A 67 -2.68 14.66 32.42
N SER A 68 -3.23 15.87 32.56
CA SER A 68 -2.67 17.14 33.02
C SER A 68 -1.16 17.24 33.27
N ARG A 69 -0.29 16.83 32.34
CA ARG A 69 1.05 17.38 32.25
C ARG A 69 0.89 18.78 31.69
N GLU A 70 1.37 19.78 32.41
CA GLU A 70 1.66 21.09 31.84
C GLU A 70 2.54 20.86 30.62
N LEU A 71 1.92 20.86 29.44
CA LEU A 71 2.64 20.66 28.20
C LEU A 71 3.55 21.88 28.05
N ALA A 72 4.84 21.62 27.85
CA ALA A 72 5.79 22.67 27.50
C ALA A 72 5.23 23.53 26.33
N PRO A 73 5.56 24.83 26.26
CA PRO A 73 5.09 25.70 25.19
C PRO A 73 5.32 25.07 23.80
N TYR A 74 4.38 25.28 22.87
CA TYR A 74 4.42 24.70 21.51
C TYR A 74 5.77 24.90 20.83
N ARG A 75 6.40 26.07 21.02
CA ARG A 75 7.71 26.39 20.49
C ARG A 75 8.80 25.45 20.99
N GLN A 76 8.87 25.22 22.31
CA GLN A 76 9.85 24.32 22.90
C GLN A 76 9.66 22.88 22.38
N ARG A 77 8.41 22.41 22.32
CA ARG A 77 8.10 21.07 21.79
C ARG A 77 8.50 20.94 20.32
N PHE A 78 8.28 21.99 19.52
CA PHE A 78 8.72 22.02 18.13
C PHE A 78 10.24 21.99 18.03
N ASP A 79 10.96 22.80 18.79
CA ASP A 79 12.43 22.86 18.74
C ASP A 79 13.04 21.49 19.11
N GLU A 80 12.50 20.83 20.14
CA GLU A 80 12.88 19.46 20.52
C GLU A 80 12.57 18.44 19.41
N ALA A 81 11.37 18.50 18.82
CA ALA A 81 10.99 17.62 17.72
C ALA A 81 11.89 17.86 16.50
N PHE A 82 12.15 19.11 16.15
CA PHE A 82 12.98 19.52 15.01
C PHE A 82 14.44 19.09 15.17
N ALA A 83 14.98 19.14 16.40
CA ALA A 83 16.31 18.60 16.73
C ALA A 83 16.38 17.08 16.56
N ARG A 84 15.28 16.36 16.84
CA ARG A 84 15.19 14.89 16.67
C ARG A 84 14.92 14.44 15.24
N VAL A 85 14.37 15.29 14.37
CA VAL A 85 14.17 14.94 12.96
C VAL A 85 15.54 14.84 12.28
N GLN A 86 16.05 13.61 12.23
CA GLN A 86 17.14 13.23 11.35
C GLN A 86 16.54 12.79 10.01
N LEU A 87 16.79 13.58 8.97
CA LEU A 87 16.71 13.04 7.62
C LEU A 87 17.90 12.08 7.47
N LYS A 88 17.65 10.80 7.19
CA LYS A 88 18.70 9.76 7.12
C LYS A 88 19.89 10.26 6.29
N GLN A 89 20.98 10.61 6.96
CA GLN A 89 22.14 11.22 6.30
C GLN A 89 22.90 10.26 5.38
N ASN A 90 22.68 8.94 5.52
CA ASN A 90 23.37 7.95 4.70
C ASN A 90 22.80 7.78 3.28
N ASP A 91 21.65 8.37 2.95
CA ASP A 91 21.17 8.47 1.55
C ASP A 91 21.68 9.75 0.85
N LEU A 92 22.34 10.67 1.57
CA LEU A 92 22.45 12.09 1.19
C LEU A 92 23.73 12.49 0.45
N ARG A 93 24.56 11.56 -0.04
CA ARG A 93 25.85 12.00 -0.58
C ARG A 93 25.78 12.61 -1.99
N HIS A 94 24.96 12.16 -2.95
CA HIS A 94 25.05 12.66 -4.35
C HIS A 94 23.76 12.45 -5.18
N GLY A 95 22.64 13.11 -4.84
CA GLY A 95 21.39 12.94 -5.59
C GLY A 95 20.75 14.24 -6.05
N VAL A 96 20.33 14.29 -7.31
CA VAL A 96 19.47 15.35 -7.86
C VAL A 96 18.03 15.18 -7.37
N LEU A 97 17.40 16.27 -6.94
CA LEU A 97 15.98 16.29 -6.61
C LEU A 97 15.17 16.72 -7.82
N MET A 98 14.08 16.02 -8.09
CA MET A 98 13.00 16.50 -8.93
C MET A 98 11.92 17.13 -8.05
N VAL A 99 11.69 18.41 -8.30
CA VAL A 99 10.77 19.25 -7.54
C VAL A 99 9.59 19.58 -8.45
N THR A 100 8.39 19.24 -8.01
CA THR A 100 7.14 19.65 -8.66
C THR A 100 6.43 20.68 -7.79
N GLU A 101 6.32 21.90 -8.26
CA GLU A 101 5.57 22.98 -7.62
C GLU A 101 4.26 23.20 -8.36
N VAL A 102 3.15 23.14 -7.62
CA VAL A 102 1.82 23.48 -8.11
C VAL A 102 1.28 24.62 -7.27
N SER A 103 0.96 25.74 -7.90
CA SER A 103 0.36 26.91 -7.27
C SER A 103 -1.14 26.96 -7.50
N GLY A 104 -1.87 27.52 -6.54
CA GLY A 104 -3.29 27.83 -6.63
C GLY A 104 -3.63 29.05 -5.79
N GLU A 105 -4.90 29.44 -5.82
CA GLU A 105 -5.43 30.54 -5.01
C GLU A 105 -6.61 30.05 -4.19
N ILE A 106 -6.68 30.52 -2.94
CA ILE A 106 -7.83 30.31 -2.05
C ILE A 106 -8.34 31.66 -1.57
N SER A 107 -9.66 31.76 -1.37
CA SER A 107 -10.27 32.92 -0.72
C SER A 107 -9.82 33.01 0.74
N ASP A 108 -9.73 34.24 1.26
CA ASP A 108 -9.46 34.46 2.68
C ASP A 108 -10.60 33.86 3.50
N GLN A 109 -10.32 32.74 4.14
CA GLN A 109 -11.18 32.22 5.19
C GLN A 109 -10.71 32.83 6.51
N VAL A 110 -11.66 33.18 7.38
CA VAL A 110 -11.35 33.52 8.78
C VAL A 110 -10.89 32.22 9.43
N LEU A 111 -9.60 32.13 9.72
CA LEU A 111 -8.95 30.88 10.08
C LEU A 111 -8.55 30.90 11.55
N ASP A 112 -9.30 30.18 12.39
CA ASP A 112 -8.98 30.01 13.81
C ASP A 112 -7.69 29.20 14.03
N HIS A 113 -7.05 29.41 15.19
CA HIS A 113 -5.88 28.66 15.69
C HIS A 113 -4.60 28.69 14.81
N LEU A 114 -4.12 29.89 14.46
CA LEU A 114 -2.77 30.08 13.93
C LEU A 114 -1.72 29.78 15.00
N GLN A 115 -0.82 28.83 14.74
CA GLN A 115 0.37 28.65 15.57
C GLN A 115 1.54 29.43 14.96
N ASP A 116 2.02 30.43 15.70
CA ASP A 116 3.12 31.31 15.30
C ASP A 116 4.45 30.78 15.87
N TYR A 117 5.44 30.55 14.99
CA TYR A 117 6.80 30.11 15.35
C TYR A 117 7.87 31.18 15.04
N GLY A 118 7.47 32.44 14.84
CA GLY A 118 8.32 33.58 14.49
C GLY A 118 8.61 33.66 12.99
N ASP A 119 9.35 32.69 12.45
CA ASP A 119 9.79 32.70 11.04
C ASP A 119 8.86 31.94 10.09
N PHE A 120 7.92 31.17 10.63
CA PHE A 120 6.84 30.51 9.89
C PHE A 120 5.59 30.35 10.76
N CYS A 121 4.48 30.00 10.13
CA CYS A 121 3.24 29.64 10.81
C CYS A 121 2.83 28.20 10.47
N ALA A 122 2.03 27.58 11.33
CA ALA A 122 1.43 26.28 11.06
C ALA A 122 -0.06 26.28 11.39
N ARG A 123 -0.85 25.59 10.56
CA ARG A 123 -2.30 25.45 10.75
C ARG A 123 -2.79 24.12 10.17
N LEU A 124 -3.83 23.55 10.77
CA LEU A 124 -4.50 22.37 10.25
C LEU A 124 -5.40 22.76 9.07
N LYS A 125 -5.30 22.04 7.95
CA LYS A 125 -6.17 22.20 6.77
C LYS A 125 -6.37 23.66 6.31
N VAL A 126 -5.29 24.38 5.98
CA VAL A 126 -5.37 25.74 5.40
C VAL A 126 -6.10 25.71 4.05
N PHE A 127 -5.87 24.65 3.29
CA PHE A 127 -6.54 24.35 2.03
C PHE A 127 -6.55 22.84 1.83
N ASP A 128 -7.43 22.37 0.96
CA ASP A 128 -7.45 20.98 0.50
C ASP A 128 -6.42 20.78 -0.62
N PRO A 129 -5.33 20.03 -0.39
CA PRO A 129 -4.32 19.82 -1.40
C PRO A 129 -4.74 18.81 -2.46
N GLU A 130 -5.86 18.09 -2.38
CA GLU A 130 -6.22 16.99 -3.29
C GLU A 130 -6.18 17.39 -4.78
N ASN A 131 -6.74 18.55 -5.11
CA ASN A 131 -6.71 19.09 -6.47
C ASN A 131 -5.28 19.42 -6.92
N LEU A 132 -4.50 20.07 -6.07
CA LEU A 132 -3.10 20.39 -6.37
C LEU A 132 -2.23 19.13 -6.44
N GLN A 133 -2.56 18.10 -5.65
CA GLN A 133 -1.86 16.83 -5.62
C GLN A 133 -2.09 16.04 -6.91
N THR A 134 -3.33 15.98 -7.39
CA THR A 134 -3.64 15.34 -8.68
C THR A 134 -2.88 16.02 -9.83
N LEU A 135 -2.81 17.36 -9.82
CA LEU A 135 -2.02 18.12 -10.78
C LEU A 135 -0.52 17.84 -10.64
N ALA A 136 0.00 17.81 -9.41
CA ALA A 136 1.42 17.55 -9.14
C ALA A 136 1.83 16.13 -9.57
N GLU A 137 1.02 15.12 -9.29
CA GLU A 137 1.26 13.73 -9.71
C GLU A 137 1.26 13.60 -11.23
N ARG A 138 0.32 14.25 -11.92
CA ARG A 138 0.30 14.30 -13.38
C ARG A 138 1.56 14.96 -13.93
N ALA A 139 1.94 16.13 -13.41
CA ALA A 139 3.13 16.86 -13.84
C ALA A 139 4.43 16.09 -13.60
N THR A 140 4.56 15.47 -12.41
CA THR A 140 5.67 14.58 -12.04
C THR A 140 5.82 13.46 -13.06
N ARG A 141 4.72 12.76 -13.39
CA ARG A 141 4.73 11.65 -14.37
C ARG A 141 5.17 12.10 -15.76
N ILE A 142 4.68 13.25 -16.23
CA ILE A 142 5.05 13.80 -17.54
C ILE A 142 6.55 14.13 -17.58
N ALA A 143 7.06 14.85 -16.58
CA ALA A 143 8.47 15.23 -16.51
C ALA A 143 9.39 14.01 -16.40
N PHE A 144 9.02 13.03 -15.56
CA PHE A 144 9.77 11.79 -15.41
C PHE A 144 9.79 10.96 -16.71
N ALA A 145 8.65 10.86 -17.41
CA ALA A 145 8.60 10.18 -18.71
C ALA A 145 9.54 10.85 -19.73
N GLY A 146 9.57 12.19 -19.78
CA GLY A 146 10.49 12.94 -20.63
C GLY A 146 11.97 12.67 -20.31
N LEU A 147 12.31 12.60 -19.02
CA LEU A 147 13.66 12.23 -18.58
C LEU A 147 14.03 10.79 -18.96
N ALA A 148 13.13 9.83 -18.69
CA ALA A 148 13.37 8.42 -19.00
C ALA A 148 13.59 8.20 -20.50
N LEU A 149 12.80 8.86 -21.36
CA LEU A 149 12.97 8.81 -22.81
C LEU A 149 14.30 9.41 -23.28
N SER A 150 14.82 10.42 -22.58
CA SER A 150 16.05 11.12 -22.95
C SER A 150 17.32 10.39 -22.50
N LEU A 151 17.25 9.61 -21.42
CA LEU A 151 18.40 9.04 -20.73
C LEU A 151 18.50 7.51 -20.84
N GLY A 152 17.52 6.86 -21.48
CA GLY A 152 17.55 5.42 -21.80
C GLY A 152 17.41 4.50 -20.58
N GLU A 153 17.90 3.25 -20.69
CA GLU A 153 17.76 2.19 -19.67
C GLU A 153 18.43 2.50 -18.31
N SER A 154 19.18 3.60 -18.20
CA SER A 154 19.93 3.96 -16.98
C SER A 154 19.07 4.54 -15.84
N ILE A 155 17.75 4.77 -16.05
CA ILE A 155 16.87 5.53 -15.13
C ILE A 155 15.67 4.72 -14.60
N THR A 156 15.51 3.46 -14.99
CA THR A 156 14.25 2.73 -14.85
C THR A 156 13.77 2.51 -13.39
N ASP A 157 14.66 2.50 -12.39
CA ASP A 157 14.32 2.27 -10.96
C ASP A 157 14.69 3.44 -10.02
N THR A 158 14.59 4.69 -10.50
CA THR A 158 15.33 5.79 -9.87
C THR A 158 14.51 6.84 -9.12
N LEU A 159 13.18 6.86 -9.25
CA LEU A 159 12.34 7.91 -8.66
C LEU A 159 11.85 7.55 -7.26
N ALA A 160 12.58 7.97 -6.23
CA ALA A 160 12.21 7.75 -4.83
C ALA A 160 11.44 8.94 -4.27
N TRP A 161 10.20 8.73 -3.82
CA TRP A 161 9.43 9.78 -3.14
C TRP A 161 10.07 10.18 -1.81
N ARG A 162 10.23 11.50 -1.57
CA ARG A 162 10.84 12.04 -0.34
C ARG A 162 9.87 12.82 0.55
N GLY A 163 8.80 13.35 -0.02
CA GLY A 163 7.79 14.07 0.73
C GLY A 163 6.99 15.05 -0.10
N ASN A 164 5.96 15.61 0.51
CA ASN A 164 5.21 16.76 0.03
C ASN A 164 5.27 17.90 1.04
N ILE A 165 5.22 19.13 0.53
CA ILE A 165 5.23 20.37 1.31
C ILE A 165 4.04 21.20 0.85
N ALA A 166 3.05 21.39 1.73
CA ALA A 166 1.90 22.24 1.46
C ALA A 166 2.04 23.56 2.23
N ILE A 167 2.21 24.66 1.51
CA ILE A 167 2.41 26.00 2.07
C ILE A 167 1.38 26.96 1.50
N ALA A 168 0.90 27.89 2.32
CA ALA A 168 0.19 29.07 1.87
C ALA A 168 0.99 30.33 2.23
N TYR A 169 0.95 31.33 1.34
CA TYR A 169 1.54 32.64 1.53
C TYR A 169 0.44 33.69 1.56
N GLU A 170 0.48 34.54 2.59
CA GLU A 170 -0.34 35.74 2.64
C GLU A 170 0.12 36.76 1.58
N PRO A 171 -0.79 37.54 0.98
CA PRO A 171 -0.41 38.59 0.05
C PRO A 171 0.63 39.54 0.68
N GLY A 172 1.76 39.76 -0.01
CA GLY A 172 2.84 40.63 0.46
C GLY A 172 3.77 40.02 1.51
N SER A 173 3.50 38.81 2.00
CA SER A 173 4.36 38.10 2.96
C SER A 173 5.13 36.96 2.31
N GLN A 174 6.42 36.87 2.61
CA GLN A 174 7.26 35.71 2.26
C GLN A 174 7.26 34.64 3.36
N ARG A 175 6.49 34.86 4.42
CA ARG A 175 6.43 33.96 5.57
C ARG A 175 5.52 32.76 5.22
N PRO A 176 6.04 31.52 5.26
CA PRO A 176 5.25 30.35 4.90
C PRO A 176 4.29 29.95 6.03
N THR A 177 3.05 29.67 5.68
CA THR A 177 2.08 29.01 6.56
C THR A 177 1.92 27.56 6.11
N TYR A 178 2.39 26.61 6.92
CA TYR A 178 2.25 25.19 6.60
C TYR A 178 0.82 24.70 6.82
N SER A 179 0.26 24.06 5.79
CA SER A 179 -1.01 23.35 5.87
C SER A 179 -0.75 21.90 6.29
N LEU A 180 -1.15 21.55 7.50
CA LEU A 180 -1.03 20.20 8.02
C LEU A 180 -2.30 19.41 7.69
N ALA A 181 -2.16 18.38 6.86
CA ALA A 181 -3.19 17.37 6.65
C ALA A 181 -2.99 16.25 7.69
N ILE A 182 -3.94 16.08 8.60
CA ILE A 182 -3.97 14.91 9.48
C ILE A 182 -4.56 13.76 8.68
N ASN A 183 -3.70 13.02 7.99
CA ASN A 183 -4.05 11.74 7.40
C ASN A 183 -3.73 10.67 8.43
N ALA A 184 -4.69 10.33 9.27
CA ALA A 184 -4.55 9.22 10.21
C ALA A 184 -4.63 7.90 9.44
N SER A 185 -3.48 7.35 9.03
CA SER A 185 -3.39 5.94 8.66
C SER A 185 -2.98 5.15 9.89
N LEU A 186 -3.90 4.30 10.39
CA LEU A 186 -3.63 3.40 11.49
C LEU A 186 -2.77 2.23 10.97
N SER A 187 -1.45 2.29 11.13
CA SER A 187 -0.58 1.14 10.88
C SER A 187 -0.39 0.35 12.17
N HIS A 188 -1.21 -0.68 12.35
CA HIS A 188 -1.10 -1.60 13.49
C HIS A 188 0.10 -2.53 13.29
N THR A 189 1.24 -2.24 13.92
CA THR A 189 2.38 -3.17 13.97
C THR A 189 2.31 -3.98 15.25
N SER A 190 1.72 -5.17 15.20
CA SER A 190 1.78 -6.12 16.31
C SER A 190 3.12 -6.84 16.31
N ARG A 191 3.92 -6.64 17.37
CA ARG A 191 5.07 -7.50 17.65
C ARG A 191 4.55 -8.69 18.46
N MET A 192 4.46 -9.85 17.82
CA MET A 192 4.14 -11.10 18.49
C MET A 192 5.43 -11.83 18.82
N GLN A 193 5.52 -12.37 20.04
CA GLN A 193 6.60 -13.30 20.39
C GLN A 193 6.36 -14.61 19.63
N LEU A 194 7.36 -15.07 18.89
CA LEU A 194 7.31 -16.38 18.25
C LEU A 194 7.35 -17.45 19.35
N THR A 195 6.26 -18.19 19.54
CA THR A 195 6.22 -19.32 20.48
C THR A 195 6.98 -20.50 19.90
N SER A 196 7.49 -21.39 20.76
CA SER A 196 8.16 -22.62 20.32
C SER A 196 7.25 -23.49 19.44
N GLU A 197 5.96 -23.59 19.78
CA GLU A 197 4.97 -24.29 18.98
C GLU A 197 4.80 -23.68 17.58
N ALA A 198 4.72 -22.34 17.48
CA ALA A 198 4.62 -21.66 16.19
C ALA A 198 5.88 -21.86 15.34
N ALA A 199 7.06 -21.89 15.96
CA ALA A 199 8.32 -22.16 15.28
C ALA A 199 8.38 -23.60 14.73
N THR A 200 7.97 -24.60 15.54
CA THR A 200 7.90 -26.00 15.11
C THR A 200 6.92 -26.18 13.96
N ASN A 201 5.69 -25.66 14.10
CA ASN A 201 4.67 -25.72 13.06
C ASN A 201 5.16 -25.08 11.75
N ALA A 202 5.85 -23.92 11.83
CA ALA A 202 6.40 -23.25 10.67
C ALA A 202 7.49 -24.09 9.97
N ALA A 203 8.39 -24.72 10.71
CA ALA A 203 9.44 -25.58 10.15
C ALA A 203 8.84 -26.80 9.44
N GLU A 204 7.84 -27.45 10.05
CA GLU A 204 7.16 -28.58 9.46
C GLU A 204 6.35 -28.20 8.22
N PHE A 205 5.61 -27.07 8.24
CA PHE A 205 4.92 -26.57 7.04
C PHE A 205 5.91 -26.24 5.92
N ALA A 206 7.06 -25.65 6.24
CA ALA A 206 8.10 -25.36 5.26
C ALA A 206 8.62 -26.65 4.59
N SER A 207 8.83 -27.72 5.36
CA SER A 207 9.23 -29.02 4.81
C SER A 207 8.16 -29.62 3.90
N HIS A 208 6.89 -29.57 4.28
CA HIS A 208 5.81 -30.08 3.42
C HIS A 208 5.65 -29.28 2.13
N ILE A 209 5.86 -27.96 2.21
CA ILE A 209 5.83 -27.07 1.04
C ILE A 209 7.03 -27.35 0.12
N SER A 210 8.22 -27.62 0.66
CA SER A 210 9.41 -27.89 -0.16
C SER A 210 9.30 -29.20 -0.95
N ASP A 211 8.51 -30.15 -0.45
CA ASP A 211 8.32 -31.46 -1.07
C ASP A 211 7.15 -31.49 -2.07
N ALA A 212 6.38 -30.40 -2.18
CA ALA A 212 5.17 -30.30 -2.98
C ALA A 212 5.33 -29.25 -4.10
N ASP A 213 5.85 -29.67 -5.25
CA ASP A 213 6.07 -28.82 -6.42
C ASP A 213 4.80 -28.07 -6.85
N GLU A 214 3.63 -28.69 -6.69
CA GLU A 214 2.32 -28.08 -6.99
C GLU A 214 2.01 -26.83 -6.13
N LEU A 215 2.65 -26.68 -4.97
CA LEU A 215 2.45 -25.54 -4.08
C LEU A 215 3.42 -24.37 -4.35
N GLU A 216 4.48 -24.58 -5.14
CA GLU A 216 5.54 -23.59 -5.35
C GLU A 216 4.97 -22.26 -5.88
N THR A 217 4.12 -22.33 -6.90
CA THR A 217 3.51 -21.14 -7.50
C THR A 217 2.60 -20.41 -6.51
N ILE A 218 1.84 -21.15 -5.69
CA ILE A 218 0.95 -20.60 -4.67
C ILE A 218 1.75 -19.83 -3.62
N VAL A 219 2.86 -20.41 -3.14
CA VAL A 219 3.73 -19.81 -2.11
C VAL A 219 4.51 -18.60 -2.65
N ARG A 220 4.98 -18.68 -3.89
CA ARG A 220 5.63 -17.55 -4.58
C ARG A 220 4.70 -16.35 -4.70
N LEU A 221 3.45 -16.58 -5.11
CA LEU A 221 2.45 -15.52 -5.27
C LEU A 221 1.97 -14.97 -3.91
N LEU A 222 1.80 -15.82 -2.89
CA LEU A 222 1.53 -15.39 -1.52
C LEU A 222 2.65 -14.47 -1.01
N SER A 223 3.91 -14.85 -1.22
CA SER A 223 5.08 -14.05 -0.84
C SER A 223 5.13 -12.70 -1.56
N LEU A 224 4.87 -12.68 -2.88
CA LEU A 224 4.80 -11.45 -3.67
C LEU A 224 3.71 -10.51 -3.12
N SER A 225 2.54 -11.05 -2.78
CA SER A 225 1.41 -10.28 -2.26
C SER A 225 1.63 -9.68 -0.87
N ALA A 226 2.59 -10.21 -0.10
CA ALA A 226 2.87 -9.80 1.27
C ALA A 226 4.06 -8.83 1.41
N LYS A 227 4.81 -8.56 0.33
CA LYS A 227 5.93 -7.61 0.36
C LYS A 227 5.44 -6.18 0.62
N ALA A 228 6.10 -5.47 1.54
CA ALA A 228 5.67 -4.14 2.02
C ALA A 228 5.61 -3.04 0.94
N ASN A 229 6.35 -3.20 -0.16
CA ASN A 229 6.42 -2.21 -1.25
C ASN A 229 5.69 -2.68 -2.52
N THR A 230 4.90 -3.75 -2.46
CA THR A 230 4.11 -4.18 -3.62
C THR A 230 2.92 -3.24 -3.82
N GLU A 231 2.80 -2.68 -5.02
CA GLU A 231 1.64 -1.87 -5.44
C GLU A 231 0.30 -2.58 -5.13
N PRO A 232 -0.75 -1.89 -4.63
CA PRO A 232 -1.98 -2.54 -4.16
C PRO A 232 -2.67 -3.44 -5.20
N MET A 233 -2.66 -3.04 -6.47
CA MET A 233 -3.21 -3.87 -7.56
C MET A 233 -2.42 -5.17 -7.73
N THR A 234 -1.10 -5.08 -7.75
CA THR A 234 -0.21 -6.25 -7.87
C THR A 234 -0.34 -7.15 -6.65
N ALA A 235 -0.44 -6.58 -5.45
CA ALA A 235 -0.64 -7.34 -4.22
C ALA A 235 -1.97 -8.10 -4.25
N PHE A 236 -3.05 -7.45 -4.71
CA PHE A 236 -4.36 -8.07 -4.85
C PHE A 236 -4.37 -9.18 -5.90
N LEU A 237 -3.85 -8.91 -7.11
CA LEU A 237 -3.82 -9.90 -8.19
C LEU A 237 -2.96 -11.11 -7.82
N ALA A 238 -1.82 -10.90 -7.15
CA ALA A 238 -0.99 -12.00 -6.66
C ALA A 238 -1.73 -12.85 -5.61
N ALA A 239 -2.38 -12.21 -4.62
CA ALA A 239 -3.13 -12.93 -3.59
C ALA A 239 -4.35 -13.69 -4.16
N TRP A 240 -5.10 -13.06 -5.06
CA TRP A 240 -6.24 -13.68 -5.73
C TRP A 240 -5.79 -14.85 -6.60
N SER A 241 -4.78 -14.67 -7.44
CA SER A 241 -4.27 -15.74 -8.31
C SER A 241 -3.76 -16.92 -7.49
N ALA A 242 -3.06 -16.67 -6.39
CA ALA A 242 -2.62 -17.72 -5.48
C ALA A 242 -3.79 -18.51 -4.90
N LEU A 243 -4.85 -17.82 -4.46
CA LEU A 243 -6.07 -18.45 -3.95
C LEU A 243 -6.81 -19.24 -5.05
N GLU A 244 -6.93 -18.69 -6.24
CA GLU A 244 -7.58 -19.34 -7.38
C GLU A 244 -6.84 -20.61 -7.81
N ILE A 245 -5.52 -20.56 -7.91
CA ILE A 245 -4.68 -21.73 -8.21
C ILE A 245 -4.81 -22.78 -7.10
N PHE A 246 -4.67 -22.38 -5.83
CA PHE A 246 -4.84 -23.29 -4.70
C PHE A 246 -6.18 -24.03 -4.73
N VAL A 247 -7.28 -23.31 -4.98
CA VAL A 247 -8.60 -23.91 -5.06
C VAL A 247 -8.69 -24.90 -6.22
N GLN A 248 -8.12 -24.57 -7.38
CA GLN A 248 -8.14 -25.48 -8.53
C GLN A 248 -7.36 -26.76 -8.26
N GLU A 249 -6.17 -26.65 -7.68
CA GLU A 249 -5.33 -27.80 -7.36
C GLU A 249 -5.99 -28.69 -6.32
N VAL A 250 -6.35 -28.15 -5.15
CA VAL A 250 -6.92 -28.93 -4.04
C VAL A 250 -8.31 -29.50 -4.38
N PHE A 251 -9.11 -28.78 -5.18
CA PHE A 251 -10.38 -29.31 -5.67
C PHE A 251 -10.15 -30.59 -6.48
N LYS A 252 -9.22 -30.55 -7.45
CA LYS A 252 -9.00 -31.64 -8.40
C LYS A 252 -8.27 -32.83 -7.78
N SER A 253 -7.24 -32.57 -6.97
CA SER A 253 -6.37 -33.61 -6.41
C SER A 253 -6.99 -34.35 -5.23
N ASP A 254 -7.84 -33.67 -4.45
CA ASP A 254 -8.24 -34.17 -3.14
C ASP A 254 -9.76 -34.06 -2.90
N CYS A 255 -10.32 -32.85 -2.93
CA CYS A 255 -11.69 -32.62 -2.43
C CYS A 255 -12.78 -33.22 -3.34
N GLU A 256 -12.72 -33.02 -4.65
CA GLU A 256 -13.73 -33.56 -5.57
C GLU A 256 -13.76 -35.10 -5.56
N PRO A 257 -12.64 -35.83 -5.70
CA PRO A 257 -12.63 -37.28 -5.57
C PRO A 257 -13.26 -37.76 -4.26
N LEU A 258 -12.80 -37.20 -3.13
CA LEU A 258 -13.29 -37.62 -1.82
C LEU A 258 -14.78 -37.33 -1.62
N ALA A 259 -15.29 -36.19 -2.12
CA ALA A 259 -16.72 -35.89 -2.04
C ALA A 259 -17.57 -36.94 -2.78
N TYR A 260 -17.15 -37.34 -3.97
CA TYR A 260 -17.84 -38.37 -4.74
C TYR A 260 -17.75 -39.75 -4.09
N ASP A 261 -16.61 -40.09 -3.49
CA ASP A 261 -16.43 -41.33 -2.75
C ASP A 261 -17.35 -41.39 -1.53
N LEU A 262 -17.45 -40.30 -0.75
CA LEU A 262 -18.36 -40.21 0.40
C LEU A 262 -19.83 -40.39 0.01
N ILE A 263 -20.26 -39.78 -1.09
CA ILE A 263 -21.64 -39.93 -1.59
C ILE A 263 -21.91 -41.38 -1.98
N SER A 264 -20.97 -41.99 -2.71
CA SER A 264 -21.09 -43.37 -3.18
C SER A 264 -21.10 -44.37 -2.02
N GLN A 265 -20.33 -44.11 -0.97
CA GLN A 265 -20.31 -44.93 0.25
C GLN A 265 -21.57 -44.77 1.11
N SER A 266 -22.15 -43.57 1.13
CA SER A 266 -23.34 -43.28 1.94
C SER A 266 -24.60 -43.94 1.37
N VAL A 267 -24.70 -44.08 0.04
CA VAL A 267 -25.81 -44.75 -0.65
C VAL A 267 -25.26 -45.59 -1.82
N PRO A 268 -24.81 -46.83 -1.57
CA PRO A 268 -24.11 -47.67 -2.57
C PRO A 268 -24.89 -47.89 -3.87
N GLU A 269 -26.22 -47.98 -3.80
CA GLU A 269 -27.10 -48.17 -4.95
C GLU A 269 -27.03 -47.02 -5.96
N THR A 270 -26.55 -45.85 -5.54
CA THR A 270 -26.41 -44.66 -6.40
C THR A 270 -25.06 -44.57 -7.12
N ALA A 271 -24.11 -45.49 -6.88
CA ALA A 271 -22.74 -45.38 -7.39
C ALA A 271 -22.66 -45.16 -8.92
N LEU A 272 -23.48 -45.86 -9.70
CA LEU A 272 -23.51 -45.69 -11.16
C LEU A 272 -24.07 -44.32 -11.59
N PHE A 273 -25.04 -43.78 -10.86
CA PHE A 273 -25.55 -42.43 -11.08
C PHE A 273 -24.48 -41.39 -10.72
N VAL A 274 -23.84 -41.54 -9.56
CA VAL A 274 -22.79 -40.64 -9.06
C VAL A 274 -21.60 -40.58 -10.02
N ALA A 275 -21.15 -41.72 -10.55
CA ALA A 275 -20.08 -41.79 -11.55
C ALA A 275 -20.45 -41.02 -12.83
N LYS A 276 -21.68 -41.19 -13.32
CA LYS A 276 -22.16 -40.46 -14.51
C LYS A 276 -22.32 -38.96 -14.24
N THR A 277 -22.75 -38.58 -13.04
CA THR A 277 -22.79 -37.17 -12.63
C THR A 277 -21.39 -36.56 -12.62
N ARG A 278 -20.38 -37.26 -12.06
CA ARG A 278 -18.98 -36.82 -12.05
C ARG A 278 -18.45 -36.56 -13.46
N GLU A 279 -18.70 -37.49 -14.37
CA GLU A 279 -18.29 -37.34 -15.78
C GLU A 279 -18.87 -36.06 -16.41
N VAL A 280 -20.18 -35.85 -16.26
CA VAL A 280 -20.89 -34.69 -16.84
C VAL A 280 -20.47 -33.36 -16.19
N MET A 281 -20.12 -33.38 -14.91
CA MET A 281 -19.86 -32.17 -14.12
C MET A 281 -18.39 -31.75 -14.07
N SER A 282 -17.44 -32.63 -14.39
CA SER A 282 -15.98 -32.43 -14.33
C SER A 282 -15.49 -31.04 -14.80
N ASN A 283 -16.09 -30.48 -15.86
CA ASN A 283 -15.71 -29.19 -16.42
C ASN A 283 -16.74 -28.06 -16.22
N LYS A 284 -17.80 -28.29 -15.45
CA LYS A 284 -18.91 -27.33 -15.27
C LYS A 284 -18.81 -26.51 -13.98
N TYR A 285 -17.97 -26.93 -13.04
CA TYR A 285 -17.76 -26.19 -11.80
C TYR A 285 -17.07 -24.86 -12.04
N ASN A 286 -17.74 -23.77 -11.70
CA ASN A 286 -17.07 -22.48 -11.64
C ASN A 286 -16.19 -22.38 -10.38
N ILE A 287 -15.31 -21.39 -10.32
CA ILE A 287 -14.36 -21.25 -9.20
C ILE A 287 -15.04 -21.08 -7.83
N ARG A 288 -16.24 -20.49 -7.77
CA ARG A 288 -17.01 -20.34 -6.53
C ARG A 288 -17.54 -21.69 -6.05
N ASP A 289 -18.01 -22.53 -6.95
CA ASP A 289 -18.50 -23.87 -6.61
C ASP A 289 -17.33 -24.73 -6.11
N LYS A 290 -16.18 -24.66 -6.78
CA LYS A 290 -14.94 -25.32 -6.34
C LYS A 290 -14.50 -24.88 -4.95
N PHE A 291 -14.45 -23.56 -4.71
CA PHE A 291 -14.11 -23.03 -3.39
C PHE A 291 -15.11 -23.47 -2.32
N SER A 292 -16.40 -23.50 -2.63
CA SER A 292 -17.43 -23.91 -1.66
C SER A 292 -17.23 -25.36 -1.21
N LEU A 293 -16.90 -26.26 -2.15
CA LEU A 293 -16.60 -27.65 -1.81
C LEU A 293 -15.33 -27.76 -0.94
N VAL A 294 -14.23 -27.15 -1.39
CA VAL A 294 -12.96 -27.12 -0.64
C VAL A 294 -13.17 -26.55 0.77
N ALA A 295 -13.94 -25.47 0.88
CA ALA A 295 -14.23 -24.83 2.15
C ALA A 295 -15.01 -25.75 3.10
N CYS A 296 -16.10 -26.35 2.63
CA CYS A 296 -16.90 -27.28 3.42
C CYS A 296 -16.09 -28.50 3.88
N MET A 297 -15.22 -29.02 3.02
CA MET A 297 -14.43 -30.21 3.33
C MET A 297 -13.28 -29.95 4.31
N LEU A 298 -12.68 -28.76 4.27
CA LEU A 298 -11.54 -28.43 5.12
C LEU A 298 -11.94 -27.72 6.42
N ALA A 299 -12.99 -26.90 6.41
CA ALA A 299 -13.37 -26.03 7.54
C ALA A 299 -14.76 -26.35 8.13
N GLY A 300 -15.51 -27.28 7.55
CA GLY A 300 -16.81 -27.70 8.05
C GLY A 300 -17.78 -26.53 8.23
N THR A 301 -18.29 -26.34 9.45
CA THR A 301 -19.30 -25.31 9.76
C THR A 301 -18.78 -23.87 9.62
N GLU A 302 -17.46 -23.64 9.68
CA GLU A 302 -16.88 -22.31 9.48
C GLU A 302 -16.87 -21.87 8.01
N ALA A 303 -17.07 -22.81 7.07
CA ALA A 303 -16.99 -22.56 5.63
C ALA A 303 -17.99 -21.50 5.13
N VAL A 304 -19.16 -21.39 5.78
CA VAL A 304 -20.24 -20.51 5.33
C VAL A 304 -19.80 -19.05 5.28
N ALA A 305 -19.13 -18.56 6.31
CA ALA A 305 -18.63 -17.19 6.36
C ALA A 305 -17.53 -16.94 5.32
N ASP A 306 -16.64 -17.92 5.14
CA ASP A 306 -15.53 -17.83 4.19
C ASP A 306 -16.04 -17.81 2.73
N ILE A 307 -17.10 -18.54 2.42
CA ILE A 307 -17.75 -18.54 1.10
C ILE A 307 -18.30 -17.16 0.75
N GLU A 308 -18.92 -16.45 1.71
CA GLU A 308 -19.40 -15.08 1.48
C GLU A 308 -18.25 -14.08 1.29
N ILE A 309 -17.16 -14.25 2.03
CA ILE A 309 -15.94 -13.45 1.83
C ILE A 309 -15.37 -13.71 0.43
N PHE A 310 -15.28 -14.97 0.01
CA PHE A 310 -14.79 -15.35 -1.31
C PHE A 310 -15.63 -14.75 -2.44
N LYS A 311 -16.97 -14.81 -2.34
CA LYS A 311 -17.89 -14.17 -3.30
C LYS A 311 -17.62 -12.68 -3.43
N THR A 312 -17.40 -12.01 -2.30
CA THR A 312 -17.12 -10.57 -2.27
C THR A 312 -15.79 -10.24 -2.96
N ILE A 313 -14.74 -11.03 -2.71
CA ILE A 313 -13.43 -10.87 -3.34
C ILE A 313 -13.54 -11.09 -4.86
N LYS A 314 -14.19 -12.18 -5.29
CA LYS A 314 -14.39 -12.49 -6.70
C LYS A 314 -15.13 -11.38 -7.44
N LYS A 315 -16.21 -10.85 -6.84
CA LYS A 315 -16.95 -9.73 -7.41
C LYS A 315 -16.04 -8.52 -7.66
N ARG A 316 -15.20 -8.15 -6.69
CA ARG A 316 -14.24 -7.04 -6.85
C ARG A 316 -13.23 -7.31 -7.96
N ARG A 317 -12.75 -8.55 -8.11
CA ARG A 317 -11.87 -8.95 -9.21
C ARG A 317 -12.55 -8.83 -10.56
N ASP A 318 -13.81 -9.28 -10.67
CA ASP A 318 -14.58 -9.20 -11.91
C ASP A 318 -14.88 -7.73 -12.28
N ASP A 319 -15.25 -6.90 -11.30
CA ASP A 319 -15.47 -5.45 -11.49
C ASP A 319 -14.19 -4.74 -12.00
N LEU A 320 -13.03 -5.10 -11.44
CA LEU A 320 -11.73 -4.60 -11.87
C LEU A 320 -11.43 -5.01 -13.33
N ALA A 321 -11.62 -6.29 -13.66
CA ALA A 321 -11.32 -6.84 -14.98
C ALA A 321 -12.24 -6.29 -16.09
N HIS A 322 -13.51 -6.02 -15.78
CA HIS A 322 -14.48 -5.58 -16.79
C HIS A 322 -14.53 -4.07 -17.01
N ALA A 323 -14.16 -3.25 -16.02
CA ALA A 323 -14.38 -1.81 -16.11
C ALA A 323 -13.36 -0.93 -15.38
N MET A 324 -12.27 -1.50 -14.82
CA MET A 324 -11.34 -0.77 -13.94
C MET A 324 -12.10 0.01 -12.84
N LYS A 325 -13.26 -0.51 -12.40
CA LYS A 325 -14.14 0.17 -11.47
C LYS A 325 -13.66 -0.03 -10.05
N GLY A 326 -13.54 1.07 -9.31
CA GLY A 326 -13.18 1.10 -7.89
C GLY A 326 -11.80 1.70 -7.65
N ASP A 327 -11.53 2.03 -6.39
CA ASP A 327 -10.21 2.49 -5.96
C ASP A 327 -9.27 1.27 -5.83
N VAL A 328 -8.14 1.32 -6.53
CA VAL A 328 -7.05 0.33 -6.46
C VAL A 328 -6.57 0.13 -5.02
N ARG A 329 -6.64 1.15 -4.17
CA ARG A 329 -6.26 1.09 -2.75
C ARG A 329 -7.27 0.34 -1.88
N GLU A 330 -8.50 0.17 -2.34
CA GLU A 330 -9.58 -0.55 -1.63
C GLU A 330 -9.67 -2.03 -2.02
N LEU A 331 -8.78 -2.52 -2.89
CA LEU A 331 -8.78 -3.92 -3.30
C LEU A 331 -8.54 -4.84 -2.09
N PRO A 332 -9.32 -5.92 -1.94
CA PRO A 332 -9.34 -6.73 -0.72
C PRO A 332 -8.18 -7.74 -0.63
N ALA A 333 -6.94 -7.28 -0.83
CA ALA A 333 -5.74 -8.12 -0.84
C ALA A 333 -5.52 -8.88 0.47
N GLU A 334 -5.74 -8.24 1.62
CA GLU A 334 -5.62 -8.90 2.93
C GLU A 334 -6.68 -9.99 3.13
N ARG A 335 -7.91 -9.78 2.65
CA ARG A 335 -8.97 -10.79 2.75
C ARG A 335 -8.66 -12.01 1.89
N ALA A 336 -8.13 -11.80 0.67
CA ALA A 336 -7.65 -12.88 -0.18
C ALA A 336 -6.49 -13.65 0.46
N ARG A 337 -5.49 -12.94 1.02
CA ARG A 337 -4.39 -13.56 1.78
C ARG A 337 -4.86 -14.32 3.01
N ALA A 338 -5.85 -13.81 3.73
CA ALA A 338 -6.40 -14.48 4.91
C ALA A 338 -7.06 -15.80 4.56
N LEU A 339 -7.91 -15.83 3.53
CA LEU A 339 -8.51 -17.08 3.03
C LEU A 339 -7.44 -18.06 2.56
N LEU A 340 -6.48 -17.61 1.73
CA LEU A 340 -5.42 -18.48 1.26
C LEU A 340 -4.60 -19.08 2.40
N ARG A 341 -4.18 -18.28 3.39
CA ARG A 341 -3.43 -18.76 4.56
C ARG A 341 -4.24 -19.78 5.37
N LYS A 342 -5.53 -19.52 5.60
CA LYS A 342 -6.42 -20.43 6.34
C LYS A 342 -6.50 -21.78 5.64
N TYR A 343 -6.87 -21.79 4.37
CA TYR A 343 -7.13 -23.04 3.66
C TYR A 343 -5.86 -23.80 3.28
N LEU A 344 -4.76 -23.10 2.99
CA LEU A 344 -3.46 -23.75 2.81
C LEU A 344 -3.01 -24.44 4.10
N LYS A 345 -3.17 -23.78 5.25
CA LYS A 345 -2.87 -24.39 6.57
C LYS A 345 -3.72 -25.63 6.82
N LEU A 346 -5.05 -25.54 6.67
CA LEU A 346 -5.96 -26.66 6.88
C LEU A 346 -5.67 -27.84 5.96
N HIS A 347 -5.32 -27.55 4.70
CA HIS A 347 -4.93 -28.58 3.74
C HIS A 347 -3.63 -29.28 4.16
N LEU A 348 -2.60 -28.52 4.57
CA LEU A 348 -1.35 -29.09 5.08
C LEU A 348 -1.55 -29.91 6.36
N GLU A 349 -2.40 -29.44 7.29
CA GLU A 349 -2.77 -30.18 8.50
C GLU A 349 -3.49 -31.50 8.17
N ARG A 350 -4.37 -31.49 7.17
CA ARG A 350 -5.06 -32.69 6.72
C ARG A 350 -4.10 -33.68 6.05
N LEU A 351 -3.18 -33.20 5.20
CA LEU A 351 -2.14 -34.03 4.58
C LEU A 351 -1.26 -34.72 5.64
N ARG A 352 -1.00 -34.05 6.77
CA ARG A 352 -0.33 -34.67 7.93
C ARG A 352 -1.15 -35.79 8.55
N ALA A 353 -2.46 -35.60 8.73
CA ALA A 353 -3.34 -36.58 9.38
C ALA A 353 -3.54 -37.86 8.55
N THR A 354 -3.28 -37.81 7.24
CA THR A 354 -3.40 -38.94 6.32
C THR A 354 -2.09 -39.70 6.05
N LYS A 355 -0.95 -39.20 6.54
CA LYS A 355 0.35 -39.92 6.56
C LYS A 355 0.52 -40.64 7.88
#